data_AF-A0A0C9UGW3-F1
#
_entry.id   AF-A0A0C9UGW3-F1
#
_cell.length_a   1.000
_cell.length_b   1.000
_cell.length_c   1.000
_cell.angle_alpha   90.00
_cell.angle_beta   90.00
_cell.angle_gamma   90.00
#
_symmetry.space_group_name_H-M   'P 1'
#
loop_
_entity.id
_entity.type
_entity.pdbx_description
1 polymer ?
#
loop_
_entity_poly.entity_id
_entity_poly.type
_entity_poly.pdbx_seq_one_letter_code
_entity_poly.pdbx_strand_id
1 'polypeptide(L)'
;DNYSTQPGEGFQQEVQQAYDQTNLRKVESQMVKIDENQEVIATICMNVNQYDQNHHLIQEELDVNDSSPLSSAVELEAHWAVGSPLPKIDSLTLEEE
;
A
#
# COMPACT_ATOMS: atom_id res chain seq x y z
N ASP A 1 -12.69 10.43 -27.00
CA ASP A 1 -13.50 11.53 -26.47
C ASP A 1 -14.18 11.13 -25.16
N ASN A 2 -13.56 11.45 -24.02
CA ASN A 2 -14.08 11.19 -22.65
C ASN A 2 -14.43 12.49 -21.90
N TYR A 3 -14.60 13.60 -22.65
CA TYR A 3 -14.86 14.93 -22.09
C TYR A 3 -16.33 15.35 -22.17
N SER A 4 -17.22 14.44 -22.60
CA SER A 4 -18.64 14.73 -22.81
C SER A 4 -19.54 14.33 -21.64
N THR A 5 -18.98 13.76 -20.57
CA THR A 5 -19.78 13.26 -19.45
C THR A 5 -20.39 14.43 -18.68
N GLN A 6 -21.72 14.56 -18.73
CA GLN A 6 -22.44 15.60 -18.03
C GLN A 6 -22.44 15.33 -16.52
N PRO A 7 -22.52 16.37 -15.66
CA PRO A 7 -22.68 16.17 -14.23
C PRO A 7 -23.87 15.27 -13.92
N GLY A 8 -23.62 14.13 -13.25
CA GLY A 8 -24.65 13.14 -12.89
C GLY A 8 -24.88 12.01 -13.91
N GLU A 9 -24.21 12.05 -15.08
CA GLU A 9 -24.38 11.03 -16.12
C GLU A 9 -23.84 9.66 -15.68
N GLY A 10 -22.75 9.61 -14.91
CA GLY A 10 -22.19 8.35 -14.40
C GLY A 10 -23.19 7.56 -13.56
N PHE A 11 -23.90 8.23 -12.66
CA PHE A 11 -24.95 7.59 -11.85
C PHE A 11 -26.09 7.07 -12.72
N GLN A 12 -26.52 7.84 -13.72
CA GLN A 12 -27.58 7.38 -14.65
C GLN A 12 -27.12 6.18 -15.48
N GLN A 13 -25.86 6.15 -15.89
CA GLN A 13 -25.26 5.00 -16.59
C GLN A 13 -25.21 3.76 -15.69
N GLU A 14 -24.80 3.89 -14.43
CA GLU A 14 -24.76 2.78 -13.47
C GLU A 14 -26.17 2.22 -13.21
N VAL A 15 -27.15 3.09 -12.98
CA VAL A 15 -28.56 2.68 -12.78
C VAL A 15 -29.07 1.92 -14.00
N GLN A 16 -28.78 2.39 -15.22
CA GLN A 16 -29.16 1.69 -16.44
C GLN A 16 -28.47 0.32 -16.56
N GLN A 17 -27.17 0.25 -16.31
CA GLN A 17 -26.42 -1.01 -16.36
C GLN A 17 -26.91 -2.03 -15.33
N ALA A 18 -27.29 -1.60 -14.13
CA ALA A 18 -27.85 -2.47 -13.11
C ALA A 18 -29.25 -2.95 -13.50
N TYR A 19 -30.08 -2.08 -14.10
CA TYR A 19 -31.41 -2.44 -14.60
C TYR A 19 -31.33 -3.52 -15.69
N ASP A 20 -30.40 -3.37 -16.63
CA ASP A 20 -30.20 -4.28 -17.76
C ASP A 20 -29.76 -5.70 -17.33
N GLN A 21 -29.18 -5.83 -16.14
CA GLN A 21 -28.80 -7.11 -15.54
C GLN A 21 -29.98 -7.84 -14.85
N THR A 22 -31.11 -7.17 -14.64
CA THR A 22 -32.27 -7.78 -13.98
C THR A 22 -33.08 -8.65 -14.93
N ASN A 23 -33.77 -9.65 -14.39
CA ASN A 23 -34.72 -10.45 -15.15
C ASN A 23 -36.13 -9.83 -15.28
N LEU A 24 -36.25 -8.51 -15.06
CA LEU A 24 -37.50 -7.74 -15.08
C LEU A 24 -38.57 -8.16 -14.04
N ARG A 25 -38.26 -9.06 -13.11
CA ARG A 25 -39.15 -9.41 -11.98
C ARG A 25 -38.56 -8.91 -10.67
N LYS A 26 -39.33 -8.22 -9.83
CA LYS A 26 -38.80 -7.65 -8.56
C LYS A 26 -37.52 -6.84 -8.78
N VAL A 27 -37.53 -6.00 -9.81
CA VAL A 27 -36.37 -5.24 -10.30
C VAL A 27 -35.70 -4.48 -9.16
N GLU A 28 -36.47 -3.76 -8.34
CA GLU A 28 -35.93 -2.97 -7.22
C GLU A 28 -35.06 -3.81 -6.28
N SER A 29 -35.55 -4.99 -5.86
CA SER A 29 -34.79 -5.88 -4.97
C SER A 29 -33.54 -6.48 -5.63
N GLN A 30 -33.54 -6.65 -6.95
CA GLN A 30 -32.36 -7.11 -7.68
C GLN A 30 -31.35 -5.99 -7.85
N MET A 31 -31.80 -4.77 -8.18
CA MET A 31 -30.94 -3.60 -8.30
C MET A 31 -30.21 -3.30 -6.99
N VAL A 32 -30.89 -3.38 -5.84
CA VAL A 32 -30.26 -3.24 -4.52
C VAL A 32 -29.12 -4.26 -4.34
N LYS A 33 -29.36 -5.54 -4.67
CA LYS A 33 -28.33 -6.58 -4.55
C LYS A 33 -27.18 -6.39 -5.53
N ILE A 34 -27.44 -5.86 -6.70
CA ILE A 34 -26.42 -5.56 -7.70
C ILE A 34 -25.53 -4.43 -7.18
N ASP A 35 -26.13 -3.36 -6.65
CA ASP A 35 -25.43 -2.23 -6.04
C ASP A 35 -24.57 -2.67 -4.85
N GLU A 36 -25.13 -3.45 -3.90
CA GLU A 36 -24.39 -4.02 -2.77
C GLU A 36 -23.17 -4.84 -3.23
N ASN A 37 -23.33 -5.67 -4.26
CA ASN A 37 -22.22 -6.45 -4.80
C ASN A 37 -21.15 -5.58 -5.47
N GLN A 38 -21.55 -4.53 -6.19
CA GLN A 38 -20.63 -3.60 -6.82
C GLN A 38 -19.85 -2.80 -5.76
N GLU A 39 -20.48 -2.39 -4.67
CA GLU A 39 -19.81 -1.72 -3.55
C GLU A 39 -18.73 -2.63 -2.92
N VAL A 40 -19.04 -3.91 -2.70
CA VAL A 40 -18.07 -4.87 -2.16
C VAL A 40 -16.87 -5.05 -3.10
N ILE A 41 -17.13 -5.19 -4.41
CA ILE A 41 -16.05 -5.27 -5.41
C ILE A 41 -15.21 -4.00 -5.42
N ALA A 42 -15.85 -2.83 -5.44
CA ALA A 42 -15.17 -1.54 -5.41
C ALA A 42 -14.27 -1.40 -4.17
N THR A 43 -14.76 -1.83 -3.00
CA THR A 43 -14.00 -1.83 -1.75
C THR A 43 -12.77 -2.72 -1.84
N ILE A 44 -12.91 -3.94 -2.35
CA ILE A 44 -11.79 -4.87 -2.54
C ILE A 44 -10.77 -4.28 -3.51
N CYS A 45 -11.22 -3.81 -4.67
CA CYS A 45 -10.35 -3.20 -5.67
C CYS A 45 -9.62 -1.98 -5.11
N MET A 46 -10.29 -1.13 -4.33
CA MET A 46 -9.66 0.02 -3.69
C MET A 46 -8.55 -0.42 -2.73
N ASN A 47 -8.80 -1.43 -1.90
CA ASN A 47 -7.80 -1.95 -0.97
C ASN A 47 -6.60 -2.59 -1.69
N VAL A 48 -6.84 -3.35 -2.76
CA VAL A 48 -5.77 -3.93 -3.60
C VAL A 48 -4.94 -2.82 -4.25
N ASN A 49 -5.60 -1.82 -4.84
CA ASN A 49 -4.90 -0.70 -5.46
C ASN A 49 -4.04 0.07 -4.44
N GLN A 50 -4.53 0.29 -3.22
CA GLN A 50 -3.76 0.92 -2.15
C GLN A 50 -2.55 0.07 -1.75
N TYR A 51 -2.72 -1.25 -1.64
CA TYR A 51 -1.64 -2.17 -1.34
C TYR A 51 -0.55 -2.12 -2.43
N ASP A 52 -0.95 -2.21 -3.71
CA ASP A 52 -0.03 -2.17 -4.84
C ASP A 52 0.72 -0.83 -4.92
N GLN A 53 0.01 0.29 -4.71
CA GLN A 53 0.61 1.62 -4.65
C GLN A 53 1.66 1.72 -3.54
N ASN A 54 1.34 1.26 -2.33
CA ASN A 54 2.27 1.29 -1.20
C ASN A 54 3.48 0.39 -1.44
N HIS A 55 3.27 -0.82 -1.98
CA HIS A 55 4.36 -1.72 -2.34
C HIS A 55 5.28 -1.14 -3.40
N HIS A 56 4.71 -0.47 -4.41
CA HIS A 56 5.49 0.20 -5.44
C HIS A 56 6.34 1.33 -4.85
N LEU A 57 5.78 2.16 -3.97
CA LEU A 57 6.53 3.23 -3.30
C LEU A 57 7.67 2.69 -2.42
N ILE A 58 7.42 1.60 -1.67
CA ILE A 58 8.47 0.95 -0.86
C ILE A 58 9.57 0.36 -1.76
N GLN A 59 9.20 -0.27 -2.88
CA GLN A 59 10.15 -0.79 -3.86
C GLN A 59 11.02 0.34 -4.43
N GLU A 60 10.42 1.46 -4.81
CA GLU A 60 11.15 2.64 -5.30
C GLU A 60 12.09 3.23 -4.24
N GLU A 61 11.67 3.32 -2.97
CA GLU A 61 12.53 3.78 -1.87
C GLU A 61 13.77 2.88 -1.69
N LEU A 62 13.57 1.55 -1.73
CA LEU A 62 14.65 0.57 -1.61
C LEU A 62 15.63 0.66 -2.79
N ASP A 63 15.13 0.80 -4.02
CA ASP A 63 15.96 0.91 -5.24
C ASP A 63 16.75 2.24 -5.28
N VAL A 64 16.20 3.33 -4.74
CA VAL A 64 16.90 4.64 -4.62
C VAL A 64 18.06 4.56 -3.63
N ASN A 65 17.94 3.77 -2.57
CA ASN A 65 19.00 3.65 -1.56
C ASN A 65 20.16 2.74 -2.00
N ASP A 66 19.93 1.79 -2.92
CA ASP A 66 20.97 0.89 -3.46
C ASP A 66 21.75 1.50 -4.65
N SER A 67 21.26 2.61 -5.20
CA SER A 67 21.87 3.32 -6.35
C SER A 67 22.75 4.51 -5.95
N SER A 68 23.09 4.64 -4.66
CA SER A 68 23.99 5.70 -4.20
C SER A 68 25.44 5.26 -4.40
N PRO A 69 26.25 5.95 -5.24
CA PRO A 69 27.68 5.64 -5.30
C PRO A 69 28.25 5.92 -3.92
N LEU A 70 28.79 4.88 -3.27
CA LEU A 70 29.45 4.92 -1.96
C LEU A 70 30.00 6.33 -1.68
N SER A 71 29.23 7.13 -0.94
CA SER A 71 29.70 8.45 -0.52
C SER A 71 30.88 8.14 0.38
N SER A 72 32.08 8.42 -0.12
CA SER A 72 33.35 8.12 0.53
C SER A 72 33.23 8.47 2.01
N ALA A 73 33.49 7.50 2.87
CA ALA A 73 33.48 7.69 4.31
C ALA A 73 34.33 8.91 4.68
N VAL A 74 33.69 10.06 4.83
CA VAL A 74 34.21 11.14 5.64
C VAL A 74 33.88 10.72 7.05
N GLU A 75 34.86 10.01 7.60
CA GLU A 75 35.01 9.63 8.98
C GLU A 75 34.79 10.87 9.87
N LEU A 76 33.58 11.01 10.42
CA LEU A 76 33.41 11.52 11.77
C LEU A 76 31.99 11.21 12.28
N GLU A 77 31.97 10.64 13.47
CA GLU A 77 30.82 10.47 14.37
C GLU A 77 29.93 9.25 14.11
N ALA A 78 30.15 8.26 14.99
CA ALA A 78 29.50 6.95 14.99
C ALA A 78 28.00 7.06 15.31
N HIS A 79 27.18 7.16 14.28
CA HIS A 79 25.72 7.19 14.37
C HIS A 79 25.08 5.83 14.72
N TRP A 80 25.86 4.78 14.94
CA TRP A 80 25.38 3.43 15.31
C TRP A 80 25.65 3.05 16.78
N ALA A 81 26.22 3.95 17.59
CA ALA A 81 26.49 3.68 19.00
C ALA A 81 25.22 3.73 19.88
N VAL A 82 24.23 2.88 19.58
CA VAL A 82 23.12 2.59 20.50
C VAL A 82 23.34 1.21 21.09
N GLY A 83 24.01 1.19 22.24
CA GLY A 83 24.23 0.00 23.06
C GLY A 83 24.75 0.43 24.43
N SER A 84 24.20 -0.15 25.50
CA SER A 84 24.68 0.10 26.87
C SER A 84 26.18 -0.18 26.94
N PRO A 85 27.00 0.73 27.52
CA PRO A 85 28.42 0.45 27.73
C PRO A 85 28.54 -0.82 28.58
N LEU A 86 28.95 -1.92 27.97
CA LEU A 86 29.28 -3.13 28.72
C LEU A 86 30.50 -2.79 29.60
N PRO A 87 30.44 -3.04 30.91
CA PRO A 87 31.62 -2.88 31.76
C PRO A 87 32.72 -3.83 31.24
N LYS A 88 33.90 -3.27 31.01
CA LYS A 88 35.09 -4.02 30.58
C LYS A 88 35.44 -5.00 31.69
N ILE A 89 35.19 -6.28 31.46
CA ILE A 89 35.80 -7.35 32.23
C ILE A 89 37.23 -7.49 31.75
N ASP A 90 38.20 -7.17 32.60
CA ASP A 90 39.61 -7.40 32.32
C ASP A 90 39.87 -8.92 32.26
N SER A 91 40.42 -9.38 31.14
CA SER A 91 40.75 -10.79 30.88
C SER A 91 42.02 -11.27 31.62
N LEU A 92 42.27 -10.76 32.83
CA LEU A 92 43.44 -11.09 33.65
C LEU A 92 43.13 -12.11 34.77
N THR A 93 42.19 -13.00 34.49
CA THR A 93 41.93 -14.21 35.31
C THR A 93 41.76 -15.42 34.40
N LEU A 94 42.75 -15.65 33.54
CA LEU A 94 43.03 -16.97 33.03
C LEU A 94 44.55 -17.14 33.02
N GLU A 95 45.01 -18.22 33.64
CA GLU A 95 46.40 -18.67 33.83
C GLU A 95 47.06 -18.20 35.14
N GLU A 96 46.83 -18.95 36.22
CA GLU A 96 47.78 -19.96 36.70
C GLU A 96 47.11 -20.85 37.79
N GLU A 97 47.37 -22.16 37.63
CA GLU A 97 47.16 -23.37 38.45
C GLU A 97 46.52 -23.29 39.85
#